data_AF-A0A5E4UXP5-F1
#
_entry.id   AF-A0A5E4UXP5-F1
#
_cell.length_a   1.000
_cell.length_b   1.000
_cell.length_c   1.000
_cell.angle_alpha   90.00
_cell.angle_beta   90.00
_cell.angle_gamma   90.00
#
_symmetry.space_group_name_H-M   'P 1'
#
loop_
_entity.id
_entity.type
_entity.pdbx_description
1 polymer ?
#
loop_
_entity_poly.entity_id
_entity_poly.type
_entity_poly.pdbx_seq_one_letter_code
_entity_poly.pdbx_strand_id
1 'polypeptide(L)'
;MFECKSEVNKGYIAYAEKKVASVRGMTRTSVAISHVGGTFQPKPHFRILAGLLAPRSSWGNGLDDAFLGNLSSDDTLALGCVCALDHVCYDRYDGDPLRVSEQGAMMFFLFRLIAGLKSWERCRQLIGLRTAALSKHENDPVRCECRSAVVCTNCSSGAV
;
A
#
# COMPACT_ATOMS: atom_id res chain seq x y z
N MET A 1 0.19 1.58 2.48
CA MET A 1 -0.44 1.15 3.73
C MET A 1 0.27 1.83 4.87
N PHE A 2 -0.46 2.39 5.81
CA PHE A 2 0.10 2.99 7.00
C PHE A 2 -0.53 2.35 8.23
N GLU A 3 0.28 2.06 9.23
CA GLU A 3 -0.20 1.81 10.58
C GLU A 3 -0.03 3.09 11.40
N CYS A 4 -1.08 3.49 12.13
CA CYS A 4 -1.03 4.65 13.02
C CYS A 4 -1.08 4.17 14.47
N LYS A 5 -0.12 4.62 15.30
CA LYS A 5 -0.02 4.27 16.73
C LYS A 5 0.22 5.50 17.60
N SER A 6 0.10 5.33 18.91
CA SER A 6 0.32 6.41 19.89
C SER A 6 1.78 6.84 19.99
N GLU A 7 2.72 5.97 19.65
CA GLU A 7 4.15 6.26 19.60
C GLU A 7 4.87 5.30 18.64
N VAL A 8 6.08 5.66 18.24
CA VAL A 8 7.00 4.73 17.54
C VAL A 8 7.79 3.98 18.62
N ASN A 9 7.60 2.66 18.70
CA ASN A 9 8.37 1.77 19.58
C ASN A 9 8.60 0.42 18.91
N LYS A 10 9.47 -0.42 19.49
CA LYS A 10 9.82 -1.74 18.93
C LYS A 10 8.61 -2.64 18.70
N GLY A 11 7.68 -2.69 19.65
CA GLY A 11 6.49 -3.53 19.57
C GLY A 11 5.58 -3.11 18.41
N TYR A 12 5.41 -1.80 18.21
CA TYR A 12 4.60 -1.25 17.14
C TYR A 12 5.26 -1.35 15.76
N ILE A 13 6.59 -1.31 15.67
CA ILE A 13 7.31 -1.64 14.44
C ILE A 13 6.99 -3.08 14.04
N ALA A 14 7.23 -4.05 14.93
CA ALA A 14 6.96 -5.46 14.65
C ALA A 14 5.48 -5.73 14.31
N TYR A 15 4.56 -4.99 14.94
CA TYR A 15 3.13 -5.08 14.64
C TYR A 15 2.81 -4.54 13.24
N ALA A 16 3.36 -3.38 12.88
CA ALA A 16 3.19 -2.79 11.55
C ALA A 16 3.76 -3.71 10.46
N GLU A 17 4.96 -4.27 10.68
CA GLU A 17 5.59 -5.21 9.75
C GLU A 17 4.72 -6.45 9.49
N LYS A 18 4.12 -7.03 10.54
CA LYS A 18 3.17 -8.16 10.39
C LYS A 18 1.94 -7.78 9.56
N LYS A 19 1.36 -6.60 9.79
CA LYS A 19 0.23 -6.12 8.97
C LYS A 19 0.63 -5.92 7.51
N VAL A 20 1.83 -5.41 7.29
CA VAL A 20 2.39 -5.19 5.96
C VAL A 20 2.60 -6.49 5.21
N ALA A 21 3.14 -7.52 5.88
CA ALA A 21 3.25 -8.86 5.30
C ALA A 21 1.88 -9.43 4.91
N SER A 22 0.85 -9.23 5.73
CA SER A 22 -0.52 -9.64 5.39
C SER A 22 -1.03 -8.97 4.11
N VAL A 23 -0.88 -7.64 3.99
CA VAL A 23 -1.28 -6.89 2.79
C VAL A 23 -0.45 -7.27 1.56
N ARG A 24 0.87 -7.49 1.72
CA ARG A 24 1.76 -7.89 0.62
C ARG A 24 1.57 -9.35 0.18
N GLY A 25 1.07 -10.21 1.08
CA GLY A 25 0.71 -11.59 0.79
C GLY A 25 -0.62 -11.76 0.04
N MET A 26 -1.41 -10.69 -0.12
CA MET A 26 -2.66 -10.75 -0.88
C MET A 26 -2.40 -10.92 -2.38
N THR A 27 -3.13 -11.85 -3.00
CA THR A 27 -3.12 -12.05 -4.44
C THR A 27 -3.63 -10.80 -5.16
N ARG A 28 -2.82 -10.26 -6.07
CA ARG A 28 -3.19 -9.13 -6.92
C ARG A 28 -3.32 -9.63 -8.35
N THR A 29 -4.35 -9.14 -9.04
CA THR A 29 -4.60 -9.48 -10.44
C THR A 29 -4.10 -8.36 -11.35
N SER A 30 -3.39 -8.72 -12.41
CA SER A 30 -3.01 -7.81 -13.49
C SER A 30 -3.44 -8.48 -14.80
N VAL A 31 -4.17 -7.76 -15.64
CA VAL A 31 -4.67 -8.29 -16.92
C VAL A 31 -4.03 -7.55 -18.08
N ALA A 32 -3.84 -8.27 -19.18
CA ALA A 32 -3.40 -7.72 -20.44
C ALA A 32 -4.45 -6.71 -20.95
N ILE A 33 -4.00 -5.63 -21.57
CA ILE A 33 -4.88 -4.64 -22.19
C ILE A 33 -4.71 -4.72 -23.70
N SER A 34 -5.80 -5.07 -24.38
CA SER A 34 -5.89 -4.93 -25.84
C SER A 34 -6.29 -3.50 -26.20
N HIS A 35 -5.54 -2.90 -27.11
CA HIS A 35 -5.81 -1.57 -27.66
C HIS A 35 -5.58 -1.60 -29.19
N VAL A 36 -5.91 -0.50 -29.87
CA VAL A 36 -5.86 -0.40 -31.34
C VAL A 36 -4.47 -0.71 -31.93
N GLY A 37 -3.40 -0.58 -31.13
CA GLY A 37 -2.02 -0.85 -31.54
C GLY A 37 -1.45 -2.20 -31.07
N GLY A 38 -2.28 -3.10 -30.52
CA GLY A 38 -1.84 -4.42 -30.06
C GLY A 38 -2.31 -4.79 -28.66
N THR A 39 -1.68 -5.80 -28.05
CA THR A 39 -1.98 -6.22 -26.69
C THR A 39 -0.78 -5.98 -25.78
N PHE A 40 -0.95 -5.12 -24.78
CA PHE A 40 0.05 -4.91 -23.74
C PHE A 40 -0.01 -6.07 -22.74
N GLN A 41 1.16 -6.62 -22.42
CA GLN A 41 1.30 -7.63 -21.37
C GLN A 41 0.82 -7.08 -20.02
N PRO A 42 0.33 -7.96 -19.11
CA PRO A 42 0.00 -7.57 -17.75
C PRO A 42 1.17 -6.84 -17.11
N LYS A 43 0.92 -5.65 -16.56
CA LYS A 43 1.98 -4.90 -15.87
C LYS A 43 2.43 -5.67 -14.63
N PRO A 44 3.75 -5.71 -14.34
CA PRO A 44 4.25 -6.28 -13.10
C PRO A 44 3.70 -5.50 -11.91
N HIS A 45 3.44 -6.20 -10.82
CA HIS A 45 2.90 -5.56 -9.63
C HIS A 45 3.96 -4.69 -8.94
N PHE A 46 3.60 -3.44 -8.67
CA PHE A 46 4.45 -2.55 -7.87
C PHE A 46 4.55 -3.03 -6.41
N ARG A 47 5.60 -2.62 -5.71
CA ARG A 47 5.74 -2.89 -4.28
C ARG A 47 4.77 -2.02 -3.49
N ILE A 48 4.02 -2.62 -2.57
CA ILE A 48 3.14 -1.87 -1.68
C ILE A 48 4.00 -1.10 -0.67
N LEU A 49 3.96 0.23 -0.76
CA LEU A 49 4.55 1.12 0.24
C LEU A 49 3.90 0.86 1.60
N ALA A 50 4.75 0.77 2.62
CA ALA A 50 4.37 0.56 4.00
C ALA A 50 5.03 1.60 4.91
N GLY A 51 4.34 2.05 5.95
CA GLY A 51 4.96 2.85 6.97
C GLY A 51 4.21 2.90 8.30
N LEU A 52 4.87 3.46 9.30
CA LEU A 52 4.35 3.65 10.66
C LEU A 52 4.30 5.15 10.98
N LEU A 53 3.14 5.63 11.42
CA LEU A 53 2.91 7.01 11.82
C LEU A 53 2.57 7.06 13.31
N ALA A 54 3.17 7.99 14.04
CA ALA A 54 2.80 8.24 15.42
C ALA A 54 3.02 9.71 15.82
N PRO A 55 2.35 10.22 16.86
CA PRO A 55 2.62 11.56 17.37
C PRO A 55 4.05 11.77 17.89
N ARG A 56 4.67 10.72 18.44
CA ARG A 56 5.95 10.81 19.15
C ARG A 56 6.81 9.56 19.02
N SER A 57 8.10 9.69 19.26
CA SER A 57 9.03 8.56 19.36
C SER A 57 9.25 8.13 20.82
N SER A 58 9.39 6.83 21.07
CA SER A 58 9.84 6.32 22.38
C SER A 58 11.36 6.38 22.55
N TRP A 59 12.10 6.57 21.46
CA TRP A 59 13.54 6.78 21.50
C TRP A 59 13.88 8.24 21.81
N GLY A 60 14.60 8.46 22.91
CA GLY A 60 14.88 9.80 23.44
C GLY A 60 15.79 10.68 22.57
N ASN A 61 16.64 10.07 21.74
CA ASN A 61 17.60 10.78 20.88
C ASN A 61 17.19 10.77 19.38
N GLY A 62 15.98 10.30 19.07
CA GLY A 62 15.48 10.19 17.69
C GLY A 62 15.66 8.81 17.06
N LEU A 63 15.79 8.76 15.72
CA LEU A 63 15.86 7.52 14.94
C LEU A 63 17.31 7.02 14.79
N ASP A 64 17.91 6.62 15.91
CA ASP A 64 19.29 6.16 15.96
C ASP A 64 19.48 4.74 15.39
N ASP A 65 20.71 4.23 15.43
CA ASP A 65 21.03 2.88 14.98
C ASP A 65 20.26 1.80 15.77
N ALA A 66 19.87 2.09 17.02
CA ALA A 66 18.96 1.27 17.79
C ALA A 66 17.58 1.13 17.13
N PHE A 67 17.05 2.20 16.53
CA PHE A 67 15.80 2.13 15.76
C PHE A 67 16.01 1.31 14.47
N LEU A 68 17.11 1.55 13.74
CA LEU A 68 17.41 0.82 12.50
C LEU A 68 17.56 -0.69 12.74
N GLY A 69 18.17 -1.09 13.85
CA GLY A 69 18.29 -2.50 14.24
C GLY A 69 16.96 -3.19 14.56
N ASN A 70 15.87 -2.45 14.72
CA ASN A 70 14.53 -3.00 14.89
C ASN A 70 13.71 -3.05 13.60
N LEU A 71 14.21 -2.47 12.50
CA LEU A 71 13.56 -2.56 11.20
C LEU A 71 14.01 -3.84 10.49
N SER A 72 13.04 -4.57 9.93
CA SER A 72 13.33 -5.74 9.12
C SER A 72 13.99 -5.36 7.79
N SER A 73 15.02 -6.13 7.41
CA SER A 73 15.63 -6.07 6.08
C SER A 73 14.87 -6.89 5.04
N ASP A 74 13.92 -7.73 5.47
CA ASP A 74 13.10 -8.55 4.57
C ASP A 74 12.10 -7.65 3.83
N ASP A 75 12.15 -7.65 2.51
CA ASP A 75 11.30 -6.82 1.68
C ASP A 75 9.79 -7.07 1.85
N THR A 76 9.40 -8.24 2.34
CA THR A 76 8.00 -8.59 2.64
C THR A 76 7.50 -7.88 3.89
N LEU A 77 8.35 -7.67 4.89
CA LEU A 77 8.03 -7.04 6.17
C LEU A 77 8.39 -5.56 6.20
N ALA A 78 9.45 -5.17 5.49
CA ALA A 78 10.11 -3.89 5.63
C ALA A 78 9.16 -2.71 5.47
N LEU A 79 9.25 -1.79 6.44
CA LEU A 79 8.63 -0.48 6.39
C LEU A 79 9.49 0.43 5.51
N GLY A 80 8.86 1.03 4.50
CA GLY A 80 9.53 1.97 3.59
C GLY A 80 9.72 3.36 4.20
N CYS A 81 8.94 3.69 5.23
CA CYS A 81 9.04 4.96 5.94
C CYS A 81 8.43 4.89 7.35
N VAL A 82 8.88 5.75 8.24
CA VAL A 82 8.36 5.91 9.60
C VAL A 82 8.39 7.40 9.96
N CYS A 83 7.32 7.92 10.57
CA CYS A 83 7.28 9.30 11.03
C CYS A 83 6.72 9.38 12.44
N ALA A 84 7.48 10.02 13.33
CA ALA A 84 6.97 10.59 14.55
C ALA A 84 6.74 12.10 14.32
N LEU A 85 5.54 12.59 14.63
CA LEU A 85 5.14 13.97 14.30
C LEU A 85 5.90 15.04 15.09
N ASP A 86 6.46 14.68 16.25
CA ASP A 86 7.27 15.56 17.08
C ASP A 86 8.47 16.09 16.30
N HIS A 87 9.44 15.24 15.98
CA HIS A 87 10.72 15.67 15.43
C HIS A 87 11.36 14.69 14.47
N VAL A 88 10.89 13.45 14.30
CA VAL A 88 11.67 12.44 13.55
C VAL A 88 10.94 11.78 12.39
N CYS A 89 11.63 11.66 11.26
CA CYS A 89 11.18 10.82 10.15
C CYS A 89 12.32 10.01 9.54
N TYR A 90 11.94 8.85 9.01
CA TYR A 90 12.78 7.92 8.29
C TYR A 90 12.11 7.53 6.99
N ASP A 91 12.87 7.47 5.89
CA ASP A 91 12.43 6.89 4.64
C ASP A 91 13.56 6.18 3.89
N ARG A 92 13.18 5.24 3.01
CA ARG A 92 14.10 4.55 2.09
C ARG A 92 13.56 4.63 0.66
N TYR A 93 13.29 5.84 0.17
CA TYR A 93 12.82 6.00 -1.21
C TYR A 93 13.95 6.07 -2.23
N ASP A 94 15.11 6.65 -1.87
CA ASP A 94 16.24 6.88 -2.78
C ASP A 94 17.36 5.82 -2.68
N GLY A 95 17.06 4.65 -2.08
CA GLY A 95 18.03 3.57 -1.86
C GLY A 95 18.70 3.62 -0.49
N ASP A 96 19.22 4.78 -0.10
CA ASP A 96 19.82 4.98 1.22
C ASP A 96 18.78 5.38 2.28
N PRO A 97 18.93 4.92 3.54
CA PRO A 97 18.06 5.33 4.63
C PRO A 97 18.29 6.80 4.98
N LEU A 98 17.27 7.63 4.75
CA LEU A 98 17.26 9.02 5.16
C LEU A 98 16.68 9.13 6.57
N ARG A 99 17.34 9.94 7.42
CA ARG A 99 16.90 10.26 8.78
C ARG A 99 16.90 11.77 8.95
N VAL A 100 15.80 12.34 9.41
CA VAL A 100 15.70 13.76 9.75
C VAL A 100 15.14 13.87 11.16
N SER A 101 15.80 14.70 11.98
CA SER A 101 15.42 14.97 13.37
C SER A 101 15.31 16.49 13.58
N GLU A 102 14.28 17.12 13.00
CA GLU A 102 14.15 18.58 12.97
C GLU A 102 12.69 19.04 13.15
N GLN A 103 12.53 20.32 13.49
CA GLN A 103 11.22 20.98 13.51
C GLN A 103 10.67 21.03 12.09
N GLY A 104 9.46 20.49 11.90
CA GLY A 104 8.86 20.36 10.55
C GLY A 104 9.08 19.00 9.88
N ALA A 105 9.60 18.00 10.60
CA ALA A 105 9.76 16.63 10.13
C ALA A 105 8.49 16.05 9.47
N MET A 106 7.29 16.42 9.95
CA MET A 106 6.03 15.99 9.32
C MET A 106 5.87 16.54 7.89
N MET A 107 6.12 17.83 7.67
CA MET A 107 5.99 18.43 6.34
C MET A 107 7.06 17.87 5.40
N PHE A 108 8.29 17.75 5.90
CA PHE A 108 9.38 17.11 5.16
C PHE A 108 9.00 15.67 4.76
N PHE A 109 8.55 14.86 5.71
CA PHE A 109 8.05 13.51 5.49
C PHE A 109 6.92 13.46 4.46
N LEU A 110 5.96 14.40 4.51
CA LEU A 110 4.86 14.45 3.55
C LEU A 110 5.36 14.69 2.12
N PHE A 111 6.27 15.66 1.92
CA PHE A 111 6.84 15.91 0.60
C PHE A 111 7.68 14.74 0.09
N ARG A 112 8.47 14.13 0.97
CA ARG A 112 9.21 12.89 0.69
C ARG A 112 8.28 11.75 0.27
N LEU A 113 7.18 11.57 1.02
CA LEU A 113 6.17 10.55 0.72
C LEU A 113 5.52 10.77 -0.65
N ILE A 114 5.14 12.02 -0.97
CA ILE A 114 4.58 12.35 -2.27
C ILE A 114 5.59 12.07 -3.38
N ALA A 115 6.85 12.47 -3.21
CA ALA A 115 7.93 12.19 -4.18
C ALA A 115 8.13 10.68 -4.39
N GLY A 116 8.16 9.90 -3.30
CA GLY A 116 8.25 8.45 -3.35
C GLY A 116 7.08 7.80 -4.10
N LEU A 117 5.84 8.25 -3.84
CA LEU A 117 4.65 7.78 -4.55
C LEU A 117 4.71 8.07 -6.05
N LYS A 118 5.21 9.23 -6.47
CA LYS A 118 5.38 9.55 -7.91
C LYS A 118 6.31 8.59 -8.62
N SER A 119 7.36 8.11 -7.96
CA SER A 119 8.24 7.08 -8.53
C SER A 119 7.51 5.75 -8.78
N TRP A 120 6.51 5.45 -7.95
CA TRP A 120 5.69 4.22 -8.03
C TRP A 120 4.44 4.35 -8.91
N GLU A 121 4.03 5.56 -9.28
CA GLU A 121 2.83 5.85 -10.08
C GLU A 121 2.85 5.35 -11.55
N ARG A 122 3.79 4.50 -11.97
CA ARG A 122 3.76 3.89 -13.34
C ARG A 122 2.58 2.94 -13.61
N CYS A 123 1.72 2.69 -12.62
CA CYS A 123 0.59 1.78 -12.70
C CYS A 123 -0.79 2.47 -12.76
N ARG A 124 -1.01 3.38 -13.72
CA ARG A 124 -2.40 3.64 -14.16
C ARG A 124 -2.84 2.45 -15.03
N GLN A 125 -3.68 1.57 -14.48
CA GLN A 125 -4.30 0.44 -15.19
C GLN A 125 -5.73 0.28 -14.66
N LEU A 126 -6.70 0.09 -15.55
CA LEU A 126 -8.09 -0.20 -15.22
C LEU A 126 -8.17 -1.53 -14.47
N ILE A 127 -8.84 -1.54 -13.32
CA ILE A 127 -9.19 -2.78 -12.60
C ILE A 127 -10.18 -3.53 -13.50
N GLY A 128 -9.71 -4.53 -14.24
CA GLY A 128 -10.58 -5.40 -15.03
C GLY A 128 -11.40 -6.29 -14.11
N LEU A 129 -12.71 -6.04 -14.01
CA LEU A 129 -13.67 -6.76 -13.16
C LEU A 129 -13.97 -8.22 -13.59
N ARG A 130 -13.08 -8.89 -14.33
CA ARG A 130 -13.21 -10.34 -14.62
C ARG A 130 -12.31 -11.15 -13.70
N THR A 131 -12.59 -11.10 -12.42
CA THR A 131 -11.91 -11.87 -11.38
C THR A 131 -12.46 -13.30 -11.31
N ALA A 132 -11.81 -14.24 -12.01
CA ALA A 132 -12.05 -15.68 -11.84
C ALA A 132 -11.73 -16.21 -10.43
N ALA A 133 -11.11 -15.40 -9.57
CA ALA A 133 -10.82 -15.73 -8.18
C ALA A 133 -11.92 -15.29 -7.18
N LEU A 134 -12.75 -14.29 -7.53
CA LEU A 134 -13.87 -13.86 -6.68
C LEU A 134 -15.09 -14.79 -6.84
N SER A 135 -15.20 -15.54 -7.94
CA SER A 135 -16.30 -16.49 -8.16
C SER A 135 -16.29 -17.70 -7.22
N LYS A 136 -15.22 -17.92 -6.44
CA LYS A 136 -15.19 -19.01 -5.44
C LYS A 136 -15.94 -18.69 -4.15
N HIS A 137 -16.30 -17.42 -3.91
CA HIS A 137 -17.14 -17.02 -2.77
C HIS A 137 -18.62 -16.83 -3.14
N GLU A 138 -19.01 -17.09 -4.38
CA GLU A 138 -20.38 -16.86 -4.87
C GLU A 138 -21.32 -18.08 -4.69
N ASN A 139 -20.90 -19.10 -3.95
CA ASN A 139 -21.71 -20.32 -3.69
C ASN A 139 -22.18 -20.48 -2.24
N ASP A 140 -22.08 -19.45 -1.39
CA ASP A 140 -22.75 -19.45 -0.08
C ASP A 140 -24.16 -18.84 -0.20
N PRO A 141 -25.24 -19.59 0.10
CA PRO A 141 -26.60 -19.10 -0.05
C PRO A 141 -26.97 -18.20 1.14
N VAL A 142 -26.42 -16.98 1.18
CA VAL A 142 -26.94 -15.92 2.04
C VAL A 142 -27.73 -14.95 1.17
N ARG A 143 -29.05 -15.13 1.23
CA ARG A 143 -30.08 -14.32 0.59
C ARG A 143 -29.96 -12.85 1.02
N CYS A 144 -29.29 -12.03 0.22
CA CYS A 144 -29.34 -10.58 0.32
C CYS A 144 -30.16 -10.02 -0.86
N GLU A 145 -31.38 -9.57 -0.59
CA GLU A 145 -32.15 -8.74 -1.51
C GLU A 145 -31.47 -7.36 -1.63
N CYS A 146 -30.65 -7.17 -2.67
CA CYS A 146 -30.28 -5.83 -3.11
C CYS A 146 -31.33 -5.35 -4.13
N ARG A 147 -32.32 -4.60 -3.64
CA ARG A 147 -33.20 -3.80 -4.48
C ARG A 147 -32.41 -2.64 -5.11
N SER A 148 -32.75 -2.40 -6.37
CA SER A 148 -32.43 -1.22 -7.19
C SER A 148 -31.18 -1.31 -8.07
N ALA A 149 -31.42 -1.92 -9.23
CA ALA A 149 -30.68 -1.75 -10.47
C ALA A 149 -30.86 -0.33 -11.02
N VAL A 150 -29.77 0.30 -11.47
CA VAL A 150 -29.85 1.43 -12.41
C VAL A 150 -28.75 1.27 -13.47
N VAL A 151 -29.23 1.13 -14.72
CA VAL A 151 -28.54 1.13 -16.04
C VAL A 151 -27.92 -0.18 -16.54
N CYS A 152 -28.76 -1.07 -17.05
CA CYS A 152 -28.44 -1.86 -18.25
C CYS A 152 -29.18 -1.23 -19.44
N THR A 153 -28.49 -0.47 -20.27
CA THR A 153 -29.01 -0.02 -21.57
C THR A 153 -28.63 -1.03 -22.66
N ASN A 154 -29.67 -1.57 -23.29
CA ASN A 154 -29.74 -2.19 -24.62
C ASN A 154 -28.90 -3.45 -24.89
N CYS A 155 -29.56 -4.61 -24.77
CA CYS A 155 -29.27 -5.79 -25.59
C CYS A 155 -30.48 -6.03 -26.50
N SER A 156 -30.37 -5.62 -27.76
CA SER A 156 -31.34 -5.89 -28.82
C SER A 156 -31.04 -7.23 -29.50
N SER A 157 -32.09 -8.08 -29.53
CA SER A 157 -32.46 -9.08 -30.55
C SER A 157 -31.43 -10.10 -31.08
N GLY A 158 -31.79 -11.39 -31.00
CA GLY A 158 -31.27 -12.43 -31.88
C GLY A 158 -31.56 -13.85 -31.38
N ALA A 159 -32.81 -14.29 -31.52
CA ALA A 159 -33.20 -15.68 -31.34
C ALA A 159 -32.89 -16.48 -32.63
N VAL A 160 -32.21 -17.61 -32.49
CA VAL A 160 -32.44 -18.87 -33.23
C VAL A 160 -32.22 -20.01 -32.25
#